data_AF-R6U6H4-F1
#
_entry.id   AF-R6U6H4-F1
#
_cell.length_a   1.000
_cell.length_b   1.000
_cell.length_c   1.000
_cell.angle_alpha   90.00
_cell.angle_beta   90.00
_cell.angle_gamma   90.00
#
_symmetry.space_group_name_H-M   'P 1'
#
loop_
_entity.id
_entity.type
_entity.pdbx_description
1 polymer ?
#
loop_
_entity_poly.entity_id
_entity_poly.type
_entity_poly.pdbx_seq_one_letter_code
_entity_poly.pdbx_strand_id
1 'polypeptide(L)'
;MTGQEETPEFVTYQTATVAVYNPTARQIAPLGQFAAAYDGKNGIALSAPCYQFEPAGDNVHLTGISSRNLGILLGQTLYERTHGQYRIFAPEKVTVSGRKAEITFPFRVAIDPDAPLASCDFYTATRQSGFVCRGKDGKALECSVSLSDDGYTLTLECDGGISEISYGYDPHAEADRQFTCGGNICLAGKITGYDGELALFMPVQDIYRS
;
A
#
# COMPACT_ATOMS: atom_id res chain seq x y z
N MET A 1 4.53 12.86 -37.48
CA MET A 1 5.23 12.44 -36.26
C MET A 1 4.89 13.44 -35.18
N THR A 2 4.07 13.06 -34.20
CA THR A 2 3.83 13.84 -32.99
C THR A 2 5.14 13.81 -32.22
N GLY A 3 5.85 14.94 -32.11
CA GLY A 3 7.20 15.05 -31.56
C GLY A 3 7.27 14.76 -30.05
N GLN A 4 6.89 13.56 -29.66
CA GLN A 4 6.96 13.07 -28.29
C GLN A 4 8.31 12.36 -28.15
N GLU A 5 9.28 13.08 -27.57
CA GLU A 5 10.62 12.57 -27.30
C GLU A 5 10.66 11.69 -26.03
N GLU A 6 9.60 11.74 -25.23
CA GLU A 6 9.50 11.01 -23.96
C GLU A 6 8.80 9.66 -24.14
N THR A 7 9.37 8.63 -23.50
CA THR A 7 8.75 7.30 -23.39
C THR A 7 7.35 7.44 -22.76
N PRO A 8 6.30 6.81 -23.32
CA PRO A 8 4.97 6.86 -22.74
C PRO A 8 5.01 6.42 -21.27
N GLU A 9 4.62 7.32 -20.37
CA GLU A 9 4.50 6.99 -18.95
C GLU A 9 3.10 6.41 -18.69
N PHE A 10 3.05 5.22 -18.09
CA PHE A 10 1.80 4.59 -17.69
C PHE A 10 1.58 4.82 -16.20
N VAL A 11 0.58 5.62 -15.85
CA VAL A 11 0.18 5.81 -14.46
C VAL A 11 -1.01 4.91 -14.15
N THR A 12 -0.88 4.09 -13.11
CA THR A 12 -1.93 3.20 -12.61
C THR A 12 -2.16 3.42 -11.13
N TYR A 13 -3.27 2.90 -10.61
CA TYR A 13 -3.54 2.74 -9.18
C TYR A 13 -3.73 1.26 -8.86
N GLN A 14 -3.66 0.87 -7.59
CA GLN A 14 -3.97 -0.51 -7.20
C GLN A 14 -5.50 -0.72 -7.23
N THR A 15 -5.95 -1.64 -8.09
CA THR A 15 -7.38 -1.85 -8.39
C THR A 15 -8.08 -2.83 -7.46
N ALA A 16 -7.51 -3.17 -6.29
CA ALA A 16 -8.21 -4.04 -5.33
C ALA A 16 -9.33 -3.26 -4.65
N THR A 17 -10.43 -3.10 -5.38
CA THR A 17 -11.72 -2.70 -4.85
C THR A 17 -12.24 -3.80 -3.92
N VAL A 18 -12.12 -3.49 -2.63
CA VAL A 18 -13.08 -3.80 -1.57
C VAL A 18 -13.32 -5.28 -1.24
N ALA A 19 -12.58 -5.81 -0.26
CA ALA A 19 -12.90 -7.09 0.38
C ALA A 19 -14.33 -7.13 0.99
N VAL A 20 -14.92 -5.97 1.31
CA VAL A 20 -16.32 -5.88 1.79
C VAL A 20 -17.32 -6.36 0.73
N TYR A 21 -16.99 -6.27 -0.56
CA TYR A 21 -17.94 -6.54 -1.64
C TYR A 21 -17.57 -7.69 -2.58
N ASN A 22 -16.30 -8.11 -2.64
CA ASN A 22 -15.92 -9.33 -3.34
C ASN A 22 -14.96 -10.19 -2.48
N PRO A 23 -15.50 -11.11 -1.66
CA PRO A 23 -14.72 -12.02 -0.83
C PRO A 23 -14.07 -13.15 -1.64
N THR A 24 -13.75 -12.95 -2.91
CA THR A 24 -12.92 -13.88 -3.70
C THR A 24 -11.81 -13.16 -4.46
N ALA A 25 -11.71 -11.83 -4.29
CA ALA A 25 -10.68 -11.03 -4.92
C ALA A 25 -9.29 -11.41 -4.37
N ARG A 26 -8.36 -11.72 -5.28
CA ARG A 26 -6.98 -12.09 -4.96
C ARG A 26 -6.05 -10.89 -5.09
N GLN A 27 -5.02 -10.83 -4.25
CA GLN A 27 -4.02 -9.74 -4.28
C GLN A 27 -3.02 -9.83 -5.44
N ILE A 28 -3.13 -10.83 -6.32
CA ILE A 28 -2.19 -11.07 -7.42
C ILE A 28 -2.07 -9.84 -8.35
N ALA A 29 -3.20 -9.22 -8.73
CA ALA A 29 -3.19 -8.05 -9.61
C ALA A 29 -2.55 -6.81 -8.94
N PRO A 30 -2.96 -6.41 -7.72
CA PRO A 30 -2.29 -5.34 -6.98
C PRO A 30 -0.79 -5.55 -6.79
N LEU A 31 -0.36 -6.77 -6.42
CA LEU A 31 1.04 -7.11 -6.25
C LEU A 31 1.81 -7.00 -7.57
N GLY A 32 1.22 -7.46 -8.68
CA GLY A 32 1.79 -7.31 -10.02
C GLY A 32 1.92 -5.84 -10.46
N GLN A 33 0.91 -5.01 -10.18
CA GLN A 33 0.95 -3.56 -10.45
C GLN A 33 2.05 -2.87 -9.65
N PHE A 34 2.20 -3.21 -8.37
CA PHE A 34 3.26 -2.68 -7.53
C PHE A 34 4.64 -3.11 -8.03
N ALA A 35 4.85 -4.41 -8.28
CA ALA A 35 6.12 -4.93 -8.77
C ALA A 35 6.54 -4.28 -10.11
N ALA A 36 5.59 -4.09 -11.02
CA ALA A 36 5.83 -3.44 -12.31
C ALA A 36 6.27 -1.97 -12.17
N ALA A 37 5.68 -1.24 -11.21
CA ALA A 37 6.06 0.14 -10.91
C ALA A 37 7.39 0.23 -10.13
N TYR A 38 7.64 -0.71 -9.23
CA TYR A 38 8.82 -0.73 -8.36
C TYR A 38 10.11 -1.02 -9.14
N ASP A 39 10.07 -1.84 -10.19
CA ASP A 39 11.22 -2.11 -11.06
C ASP A 39 11.78 -0.83 -11.72
N GLY A 40 10.97 0.23 -11.85
CA GLY A 40 11.40 1.59 -12.21
C GLY A 40 11.91 1.77 -13.66
N LYS A 41 12.17 0.68 -14.38
CA LYS A 41 12.70 0.66 -15.76
C LYS A 41 11.62 0.62 -16.83
N ASN A 42 10.37 0.35 -16.45
CA ASN A 42 9.30 0.02 -17.38
C ASN A 42 8.39 1.22 -17.74
N GLY A 43 8.73 2.43 -17.28
CA GLY A 43 7.91 3.63 -17.50
C GLY A 43 6.56 3.58 -16.77
N ILE A 44 6.37 2.66 -15.82
CA ILE A 44 5.15 2.49 -15.05
C ILE A 44 5.29 3.24 -13.73
N ALA A 45 4.35 4.13 -13.45
CA ALA A 45 4.19 4.78 -12.17
C ALA A 45 2.91 4.28 -11.49
N LEU A 46 3.02 3.98 -10.20
CA LEU A 46 1.87 3.68 -9.37
C LEU A 46 1.52 4.94 -8.57
N SER A 47 0.34 5.50 -8.81
CA SER A 47 -0.26 6.45 -7.87
C SER A 47 -0.65 5.64 -6.63
N ALA A 48 0.14 5.75 -5.56
CA ALA A 48 -0.37 5.39 -4.23
C ALA A 48 -1.64 6.25 -4.05
N PRO A 49 -2.81 5.64 -3.92
CA PRO A 49 -3.08 4.92 -2.70
C PRO A 49 -3.56 3.49 -2.88
N CYS A 50 -3.28 2.67 -1.86
CA CYS A 50 -4.15 1.56 -1.47
C CYS A 50 -5.36 2.14 -0.72
N TYR A 51 -6.23 2.88 -1.40
CA TYR A 51 -7.45 3.39 -0.77
C TYR A 51 -8.67 3.10 -1.61
N GLN A 52 -9.70 2.63 -0.92
CA GLN A 52 -11.05 2.40 -1.38
C GLN A 52 -11.65 3.71 -1.87
N PHE A 53 -11.42 4.02 -3.14
CA PHE A 53 -12.43 4.73 -3.87
C PHE A 53 -13.76 4.02 -3.64
N GLU A 54 -14.72 4.74 -3.07
CA GLU A 54 -16.07 4.24 -2.85
C GLU A 54 -16.59 3.68 -4.19
N PRO A 55 -17.05 2.42 -4.22
CA PRO A 55 -17.66 1.89 -5.41
C PRO A 55 -19.10 2.37 -5.54
N ALA A 56 -19.61 2.37 -6.76
CA ALA A 56 -21.03 2.48 -7.03
C ALA A 56 -21.80 1.29 -6.43
N GLY A 57 -23.13 1.34 -6.46
CA GLY A 57 -23.97 0.30 -5.84
C GLY A 57 -23.82 -1.11 -6.42
N ASP A 58 -23.11 -1.28 -7.54
CA ASP A 58 -22.74 -2.59 -8.09
C ASP A 58 -21.47 -3.19 -7.48
N ASN A 59 -20.78 -2.42 -6.62
CA ASN A 59 -19.54 -2.77 -5.95
C ASN A 59 -18.36 -3.12 -6.86
N VAL A 60 -18.42 -2.74 -8.13
CA VAL A 60 -17.38 -2.99 -9.13
C VAL A 60 -16.85 -1.69 -9.69
N HIS A 61 -17.72 -0.76 -10.05
CA HIS A 61 -17.34 0.52 -10.62
C HIS A 61 -17.13 1.56 -9.53
N LEU A 62 -16.35 2.60 -9.80
CA LEU A 62 -16.19 3.73 -8.89
C LEU A 62 -17.39 4.67 -8.94
N THR A 63 -17.72 5.33 -7.82
CA THR A 63 -18.65 6.48 -7.86
C THR A 63 -18.08 7.62 -8.72
N GLY A 64 -18.93 8.60 -9.06
CA GLY A 64 -18.48 9.79 -9.78
C GLY A 64 -17.45 10.62 -9.02
N ILE A 65 -17.58 10.72 -7.68
CA ILE A 65 -16.63 11.41 -6.80
C ILE A 65 -15.29 10.66 -6.78
N SER A 66 -15.35 9.35 -6.56
CA SER A 66 -14.19 8.46 -6.58
C SER A 66 -13.41 8.54 -7.89
N SER A 67 -14.11 8.52 -9.03
CA SER A 67 -13.48 8.63 -10.35
C SER A 67 -12.76 9.97 -10.55
N ARG A 68 -13.30 11.07 -10.00
CA ARG A 68 -12.65 12.39 -10.03
C ARG A 68 -11.41 12.44 -9.15
N ASN A 69 -11.50 11.91 -7.93
CA ASN A 69 -10.36 11.84 -7.01
C ASN A 69 -9.23 10.98 -7.59
N LEU A 70 -9.56 9.87 -8.25
CA LEU A 70 -8.60 9.07 -9.01
C LEU A 70 -7.93 9.90 -10.11
N GLY A 71 -8.69 10.66 -10.90
CA GLY A 71 -8.13 11.54 -11.93
C GLY A 71 -7.15 12.57 -11.35
N ILE A 72 -7.46 13.17 -10.20
CA ILE A 72 -6.56 14.09 -9.48
C ILE A 72 -5.26 13.39 -9.09
N LEU A 73 -5.35 12.19 -8.51
CA LEU A 73 -4.20 11.39 -8.09
C LEU A 73 -3.30 10.98 -9.26
N LEU A 74 -3.90 10.55 -10.38
CA LEU A 74 -3.16 10.21 -11.59
C LEU A 74 -2.47 11.44 -12.18
N GLY A 75 -3.15 12.60 -12.21
CA GLY A 75 -2.58 13.86 -12.67
C GLY A 75 -1.42 14.34 -11.81
N GLN A 76 -1.55 14.26 -10.48
CA GLN A 76 -0.49 14.57 -9.52
C GLN A 76 0.72 13.66 -9.75
N THR A 77 0.50 12.36 -9.89
CA THR A 77 1.57 11.38 -10.11
C THR A 77 2.32 11.66 -11.42
N LEU A 78 1.60 11.96 -12.50
CA LEU A 78 2.20 12.33 -13.79
C LEU A 78 3.02 13.62 -13.68
N TYR A 79 2.50 14.62 -12.97
CA TYR A 79 3.24 15.86 -12.72
C TYR A 79 4.53 15.58 -11.94
N GLU A 80 4.48 14.80 -10.86
CA GLU A 80 5.65 14.46 -10.06
C GLU A 80 6.68 13.66 -10.87
N ARG A 81 6.24 12.75 -11.75
CA ARG A 81 7.12 11.97 -12.63
C ARG A 81 7.87 12.87 -13.62
N THR A 82 7.15 13.69 -14.36
CA THR A 82 7.71 14.62 -15.36
C THR A 82 8.66 15.65 -14.75
N HIS A 83 8.55 15.92 -13.44
CA HIS A 83 9.43 16.82 -12.70
C HIS A 83 10.51 16.11 -11.86
N GLY A 84 10.65 14.78 -11.97
CA GLY A 84 11.66 14.00 -11.23
C GLY A 84 11.42 13.90 -9.72
N GLN A 85 10.23 14.27 -9.25
CA GLN A 85 9.81 14.29 -7.85
C GLN A 85 9.14 13.00 -7.40
N TYR A 86 8.63 12.20 -8.33
CA TYR A 86 7.91 10.97 -8.03
C TYR A 86 8.76 10.00 -7.19
N ARG A 87 8.10 9.41 -6.19
CA ARG A 87 8.61 8.30 -5.38
C ARG A 87 7.50 7.28 -5.25
N ILE A 88 7.82 6.02 -5.59
CA ILE A 88 6.91 4.92 -5.26
C ILE A 88 6.87 4.75 -3.74
N PHE A 89 5.69 4.43 -3.20
CA PHE A 89 5.54 4.19 -1.77
C PHE A 89 6.09 2.80 -1.41
N ALA A 90 7.41 2.72 -1.28
CA ALA A 90 8.16 1.54 -0.91
C ALA A 90 9.24 1.89 0.13
N PRO A 91 9.59 0.97 1.04
CA PRO A 91 10.73 1.17 1.93
C PRO A 91 12.03 1.41 1.16
N GLU A 92 12.87 2.34 1.63
CA GLU A 92 14.24 2.48 1.14
C GLU A 92 15.20 1.48 1.79
N LYS A 93 14.87 1.03 3.00
CA LYS A 93 15.69 0.12 3.78
C LYS A 93 14.82 -0.69 4.73
N VAL A 94 15.11 -1.98 4.82
CA VAL A 94 14.54 -2.87 5.83
C VAL A 94 15.66 -3.61 6.52
N THR A 95 15.73 -3.51 7.85
CA THR A 95 16.68 -4.26 8.68
C THR A 95 15.93 -5.12 9.68
N VAL A 96 16.22 -6.41 9.68
CA VAL A 96 15.58 -7.39 10.57
C VAL A 96 16.63 -8.02 11.48
N SER A 97 16.37 -7.99 12.79
CA SER A 97 17.23 -8.57 13.81
C SER A 97 16.40 -9.33 14.84
N GLY A 98 16.29 -10.64 14.65
CA GLY A 98 15.49 -11.51 15.50
C GLY A 98 14.02 -11.08 15.47
N ARG A 99 13.52 -10.58 16.60
CA ARG A 99 12.11 -10.18 16.76
C ARG A 99 11.78 -8.74 16.34
N LYS A 100 12.79 -7.96 15.95
CA LYS A 100 12.63 -6.54 15.60
C LYS A 100 12.90 -6.34 14.11
N ALA A 101 12.04 -5.57 13.45
CA ALA A 101 12.28 -5.02 12.12
C ALA A 101 12.21 -3.49 12.16
N GLU A 102 13.13 -2.83 11.47
CA GLU A 102 13.11 -1.39 11.22
C GLU A 102 12.93 -1.18 9.71
N ILE A 103 11.90 -0.44 9.35
CA ILE A 103 11.49 -0.16 7.97
C ILE A 103 11.59 1.35 7.78
N THR A 104 12.58 1.79 7.01
CA THR A 104 12.80 3.22 6.72
C THR A 104 12.23 3.55 5.35
N PHE A 105 11.55 4.70 5.26
CA PHE A 105 11.01 5.24 4.03
C PHE A 105 11.78 6.49 3.60
N PRO A 106 11.84 6.80 2.29
CA PRO A 106 12.49 8.02 1.79
C PRO A 106 11.64 9.29 2.00
N PHE A 107 10.51 9.19 2.68
CA PHE A 107 9.54 10.25 2.96
C PHE A 107 8.88 10.01 4.32
N ARG A 108 8.22 11.03 4.84
CA ARG A 108 7.48 10.92 6.11
C ARG A 108 6.18 10.14 5.92
N VAL A 109 5.99 9.14 6.76
CA VAL A 109 4.76 8.35 6.87
C VAL A 109 3.99 8.72 8.15
N ALA A 110 2.74 8.27 8.22
CA ALA A 110 1.89 8.36 9.38
C ALA A 110 1.09 7.06 9.57
N ILE A 111 0.64 6.83 10.80
CA ILE A 111 -0.32 5.79 11.15
C ILE A 111 -1.67 6.49 11.32
N ASP A 112 -2.59 6.30 10.37
CA ASP A 112 -3.89 6.96 10.33
C ASP A 112 -4.97 6.13 11.05
N PRO A 113 -5.41 6.48 12.27
CA PRO A 113 -6.40 5.70 12.99
C PRO A 113 -7.76 5.65 12.28
N ASP A 114 -8.04 6.58 11.37
CA ASP A 114 -9.30 6.73 10.65
C ASP A 114 -9.24 6.15 9.23
N ALA A 115 -8.19 5.38 8.90
CA ALA A 115 -8.11 4.66 7.65
C ALA A 115 -9.38 3.79 7.43
N PRO A 116 -10.05 3.85 6.27
CA PRO A 116 -11.12 2.93 5.94
C PRO A 116 -10.48 1.60 5.59
N LEU A 117 -10.46 0.75 6.60
CA LEU A 117 -9.87 -0.56 6.48
C LEU A 117 -10.81 -1.45 5.68
N ALA A 118 -10.32 -1.88 4.53
CA ALA A 118 -10.94 -2.83 3.63
C ALA A 118 -10.61 -4.28 4.03
N SER A 119 -10.74 -4.64 5.31
CA SER A 119 -10.25 -5.92 5.83
C SER A 119 -11.37 -6.78 6.41
N CYS A 120 -11.36 -8.09 6.17
CA CYS A 120 -12.19 -9.01 6.96
C CYS A 120 -11.56 -9.28 8.33
N ASP A 121 -10.25 -9.04 8.45
CA ASP A 121 -9.48 -9.09 9.68
C ASP A 121 -9.18 -7.66 10.14
N PHE A 122 -10.19 -7.04 10.76
CA PHE A 122 -10.05 -5.72 11.37
C PHE A 122 -9.01 -5.71 12.49
N TYR A 123 -8.77 -6.85 13.14
CA TYR A 123 -7.78 -6.93 14.22
C TYR A 123 -6.37 -6.71 13.67
N THR A 124 -5.95 -7.47 12.65
CA THR A 124 -4.63 -7.31 12.01
C THR A 124 -4.49 -5.95 11.33
N ALA A 125 -5.54 -5.50 10.63
CA ALA A 125 -5.52 -4.21 9.93
C ALA A 125 -5.37 -2.99 10.88
N THR A 126 -5.91 -3.07 12.10
CA THR A 126 -5.83 -1.98 13.10
C THR A 126 -4.63 -2.14 14.05
N ARG A 127 -4.49 -3.28 14.73
CA ARG A 127 -3.45 -3.47 15.76
C ARG A 127 -2.06 -3.65 15.18
N GLN A 128 -1.96 -4.34 14.05
CA GLN A 128 -0.68 -4.58 13.38
C GLN A 128 -0.47 -3.59 12.22
N SER A 129 -1.31 -2.55 12.12
CA SER A 129 -1.23 -1.52 11.07
C SER A 129 -1.23 -2.07 9.64
N GLY A 130 -1.74 -3.29 9.45
CA GLY A 130 -1.71 -4.02 8.18
C GLY A 130 -0.45 -4.84 7.90
N PHE A 131 0.53 -4.89 8.80
CA PHE A 131 1.69 -5.78 8.65
C PHE A 131 1.32 -7.22 9.02
N VAL A 132 1.82 -8.16 8.22
CA VAL A 132 1.76 -9.60 8.51
C VAL A 132 3.20 -10.09 8.62
N CYS A 133 3.59 -10.52 9.82
CA CYS A 133 4.93 -11.03 10.11
C CYS A 133 4.88 -12.54 10.31
N ARG A 134 5.87 -13.27 9.78
CA ARG A 134 5.97 -14.73 9.96
C ARG A 134 7.36 -15.18 10.42
N GLY A 135 7.36 -16.20 11.27
CA GLY A 135 8.56 -16.91 11.72
C GLY A 135 9.01 -17.99 10.74
N LYS A 136 10.21 -18.55 10.96
CA LYS A 136 10.82 -19.57 10.10
C LYS A 136 10.00 -20.86 10.00
N ASP A 137 9.18 -21.14 11.00
CA ASP A 137 8.24 -22.27 11.01
C ASP A 137 6.97 -21.97 10.21
N GLY A 138 6.92 -20.82 9.53
CA GLY A 138 5.81 -20.37 8.73
C GLY A 138 4.64 -19.85 9.57
N LYS A 139 4.73 -19.74 10.90
CA LYS A 139 3.61 -19.24 11.71
C LYS A 139 3.52 -17.72 11.68
N ALA A 140 2.27 -17.22 11.68
CA ALA A 140 1.99 -15.80 11.92
C ALA A 140 2.45 -15.39 13.31
N LEU A 141 3.08 -14.23 13.39
CA LEU A 141 3.57 -13.61 14.61
C LEU A 141 2.66 -12.46 15.01
N GLU A 142 2.47 -12.26 16.31
CA GLU A 142 1.88 -11.02 16.79
C GLU A 142 2.93 -9.91 16.79
N CYS A 143 2.61 -8.74 16.23
CA CYS A 143 3.50 -7.59 16.25
C CYS A 143 2.83 -6.31 16.76
N SER A 144 3.61 -5.49 17.44
CA SER A 144 3.30 -4.08 17.66
C SER A 144 4.01 -3.22 16.62
N VAL A 145 3.39 -2.10 16.26
CA VAL A 145 3.91 -1.14 15.29
C VAL A 145 4.08 0.19 15.98
N SER A 146 5.25 0.80 15.83
CA SER A 146 5.52 2.17 16.27
C SER A 146 6.22 2.96 15.18
N LEU A 147 6.00 4.26 15.18
CA LEU A 147 6.61 5.21 14.27
C LEU A 147 7.58 6.08 15.05
N SER A 148 8.78 6.30 14.50
CA SER A 148 9.74 7.25 15.05
C SER A 148 9.19 8.69 15.01
N ASP A 149 9.65 9.54 15.94
CA ASP A 149 9.19 10.94 16.04
C ASP A 149 9.45 11.76 14.75
N ASP A 150 10.48 11.41 13.98
CA ASP A 150 10.79 12.05 12.69
C ASP A 150 9.81 11.65 11.56
N GLY A 151 9.07 10.55 11.75
CA GLY A 151 8.11 10.01 10.80
C GLY A 151 8.72 9.20 9.65
N TYR A 152 10.01 8.83 9.69
CA TYR A 152 10.65 8.12 8.58
C TYR A 152 10.82 6.62 8.81
N THR A 153 10.81 6.15 10.06
CA THR A 153 11.10 4.75 10.39
C THR A 153 9.94 4.12 11.17
N LEU A 154 9.36 3.06 10.61
CA LEU A 154 8.47 2.16 11.33
C LEU A 154 9.28 1.05 12.00
N THR A 155 8.96 0.78 13.26
CA THR A 155 9.48 -0.38 14.00
C THR A 155 8.37 -1.40 14.18
N LEU A 156 8.65 -2.64 13.78
CA LEU A 156 7.84 -3.79 14.10
C LEU A 156 8.54 -4.58 15.21
N GLU A 157 7.84 -4.85 16.30
CA GLU A 157 8.31 -5.74 17.36
C GLU A 157 7.37 -6.94 17.47
N CYS A 158 7.86 -8.11 17.06
CA CYS A 158 7.10 -9.36 17.03
C CYS A 158 7.29 -10.18 18.30
N ASP A 159 6.39 -11.12 18.58
CA ASP A 159 6.53 -12.11 19.66
C ASP A 159 7.54 -13.25 19.36
N GLY A 160 7.97 -13.36 18.10
CA GLY A 160 8.96 -14.34 17.64
C GLY A 160 9.99 -13.77 16.65
N GLY A 161 10.93 -14.61 16.24
CA GLY A 161 11.95 -14.24 15.25
C GLY A 161 11.37 -14.12 13.84
N ILE A 162 11.57 -12.98 13.20
CA ILE A 162 11.00 -12.62 11.90
C ILE A 162 11.81 -13.26 10.77
N SER A 163 11.09 -13.85 9.81
CA SER A 163 11.65 -14.37 8.55
C SER A 163 10.97 -13.79 7.31
N GLU A 164 9.74 -13.31 7.44
CA GLU A 164 8.96 -12.73 6.35
C GLU A 164 8.08 -11.60 6.87
N ILE A 165 7.94 -10.54 6.07
CA ILE A 165 7.05 -9.41 6.32
C ILE A 165 6.35 -9.06 5.00
N SER A 166 5.03 -9.04 5.03
CA SER A 166 4.19 -8.48 3.97
C SER A 166 3.33 -7.34 4.51
N TYR A 167 2.92 -6.43 3.63
CA TYR A 167 2.02 -5.34 3.98
C TYR A 167 0.68 -5.47 3.28
N GLY A 168 -0.39 -5.40 4.07
CA GLY A 168 -1.76 -5.35 3.61
C GLY A 168 -2.26 -6.64 3.01
N TYR A 169 -1.54 -7.77 3.13
CA TYR A 169 -1.99 -9.10 2.73
C TYR A 169 -1.22 -10.22 3.46
N ASP A 170 -1.79 -11.43 3.53
CA ASP A 170 -1.12 -12.64 4.03
C ASP A 170 -0.82 -13.63 2.88
N PRO A 171 0.46 -13.84 2.52
CA PRO A 171 0.85 -14.72 1.41
C PRO A 171 0.57 -16.20 1.64
N HIS A 172 0.34 -16.62 2.90
CA HIS A 172 0.10 -18.02 3.26
C HIS A 172 -1.32 -18.27 3.75
N ALA A 173 -2.21 -17.27 3.69
CA ALA A 173 -3.62 -17.49 3.95
C ALA A 173 -4.21 -18.42 2.88
N GLU A 174 -5.15 -19.27 3.30
CA GLU A 174 -5.94 -20.09 2.37
C GLU A 174 -6.57 -19.20 1.29
N ALA A 175 -6.78 -19.74 0.08
CA ALA A 175 -7.18 -18.94 -1.09
C ALA A 175 -8.52 -18.20 -0.90
N ASP A 176 -9.34 -18.65 0.04
CA ASP A 176 -10.62 -18.08 0.49
C ASP A 176 -10.47 -17.23 1.76
N ARG A 177 -9.25 -16.91 2.20
CA ARG A 177 -8.91 -16.08 3.37
C ARG A 177 -7.85 -15.02 3.07
N GLN A 178 -7.45 -14.83 1.81
CA GLN A 178 -6.51 -13.78 1.36
C GLN A 178 -7.11 -12.35 1.42
N PHE A 179 -7.93 -12.09 2.43
CA PHE A 179 -8.70 -10.87 2.62
C PHE A 179 -7.99 -9.91 3.57
N THR A 180 -6.95 -9.28 3.08
CA THR A 180 -6.49 -8.02 3.63
C THR A 180 -6.17 -7.14 2.43
N CYS A 181 -6.66 -5.90 2.43
CA CYS A 181 -6.54 -4.94 1.32
C CYS A 181 -5.85 -3.65 1.76
N GLY A 182 -4.96 -3.74 2.76
CA GLY A 182 -4.21 -2.61 3.28
C GLY A 182 -4.10 -2.59 4.80
N GLY A 183 -3.50 -1.52 5.28
CA GLY A 183 -3.47 -1.13 6.67
C GLY A 183 -3.63 0.39 6.75
N ASN A 184 -3.22 0.95 7.87
CA ASN A 184 -3.36 2.38 8.14
C ASN A 184 -2.07 3.18 7.94
N ILE A 185 -1.10 2.66 7.18
CA ILE A 185 0.12 3.39 6.86
C ILE A 185 -0.14 4.28 5.65
N CYS A 186 0.09 5.57 5.81
CA CYS A 186 -0.07 6.56 4.74
C CYS A 186 1.09 7.56 4.73
N LEU A 187 1.15 8.40 3.71
CA LEU A 187 2.02 9.56 3.73
C LEU A 187 1.55 10.53 4.81
N ALA A 188 2.48 11.16 5.53
CA ALA A 188 2.12 12.15 6.55
C ALA A 188 1.41 13.39 5.97
N GLY A 189 1.59 13.66 4.68
CA GLY A 189 0.87 14.70 3.94
C GLY A 189 -0.38 14.16 3.26
N LYS A 190 -1.37 15.04 3.09
CA LYS A 190 -2.57 14.78 2.31
C LYS A 190 -2.59 15.67 1.08
N ILE A 191 -3.32 15.25 0.04
CA ILE A 191 -3.56 16.06 -1.15
C ILE A 191 -4.99 16.57 -1.17
N THR A 192 -5.24 17.69 -1.84
CA THR A 192 -6.59 18.22 -2.01
C THR A 192 -7.34 17.41 -3.09
N GLY A 193 -8.40 16.71 -2.70
CA GLY A 193 -9.34 16.04 -3.59
C GLY A 193 -10.54 16.92 -3.95
N TYR A 194 -11.49 16.32 -4.66
CA TYR A 194 -12.73 16.97 -5.11
C TYR A 194 -13.71 17.26 -3.96
N ASP A 195 -13.73 16.41 -2.93
CA ASP A 195 -14.66 16.50 -1.79
C ASP A 195 -13.96 16.30 -0.44
N GLY A 196 -12.76 16.88 -0.31
CA GLY A 196 -11.96 16.80 0.91
C GLY A 196 -10.51 16.40 0.66
N GLU A 197 -9.79 16.15 1.74
CA GLU A 197 -8.39 15.71 1.66
C GLU A 197 -8.29 14.21 1.36
N LEU A 198 -7.32 13.84 0.53
CA LEU A 198 -7.00 12.45 0.20
C LEU A 198 -5.66 12.09 0.83
N ALA A 199 -5.67 11.07 1.69
CA ALA A 199 -4.46 10.46 2.21
C ALA A 199 -3.93 9.41 1.23
N LEU A 200 -2.60 9.32 1.12
CA LEU A 200 -1.92 8.41 0.19
C LEU A 200 -1.44 7.18 0.95
N PHE A 201 -2.21 6.09 0.88
CA PHE A 201 -1.95 4.87 1.64
C PHE A 201 -0.94 3.95 0.97
N MET A 202 -0.17 3.27 1.80
CA MET A 202 0.84 2.31 1.38
C MET A 202 0.23 1.17 0.56
N PRO A 203 0.73 0.89 -0.65
CA PRO A 203 0.26 -0.21 -1.50
C PRO A 203 0.59 -1.56 -0.87
N VAL A 204 -0.24 -2.57 -1.16
CA VAL A 204 0.09 -3.96 -0.81
C VAL A 204 1.38 -4.36 -1.50
N GLN A 205 2.29 -4.95 -0.73
CA GLN A 205 3.63 -5.27 -1.21
C GLN A 205 4.34 -6.25 -0.27
N ASP A 206 5.35 -6.94 -0.81
CA ASP A 206 6.35 -7.63 0.00
C ASP A 206 7.31 -6.63 0.63
N ILE A 207 7.64 -6.82 1.91
CA ILE A 207 8.55 -5.93 2.64
C ILE A 207 9.89 -6.62 2.88
N TYR A 208 9.86 -7.88 3.29
CA TYR A 208 11.06 -8.63 3.65
C TYR A 208 10.84 -10.13 3.53
N ARG A 209 11.87 -10.85 3.08
CA ARG A 209 11.98 -12.30 3.17
C ARG A 209 13.45 -12.68 3.33
N SER A 210 13.76 -13.54 4.32
CA SER A 210 15.10 -14.04 4.63
C SER A 210 15.49 -15.27 3.82
#